data_AF-A0A8T5ED75-F1
#
_entry.id   AF-A0A8T5ED75-F1
#
_cell.length_a   1.000
_cell.length_b   1.000
_cell.length_c   1.000
_cell.angle_alpha   90.00
_cell.angle_beta   90.00
_cell.angle_gamma   90.00
#
_symmetry.space_group_name_H-M   'P 1'
#
loop_
_entity.id
_entity.type
_entity.pdbx_description
1 polymer ?
#
loop_
_entity_poly.entity_id
_entity_poly.type
_entity_poly.pdbx_seq_one_letter_code
_entity_poly.pdbx_strand_id
1 'polypeptide(L)'
;HYGFSYGYGDLEVPEKNEKQILDDISDTYDVVDDLTKQYEKGTLKLTRGMKAEEALEAYIVNELGKARVKAGDTANDSLDDGNAGKIMATTGARGSALNVGQMAGALGQQSRRGNRMSTGYANRALTHYKEHDSNPDAHGFVKSNYRTGLSALEFFFHAMGGREGLVDTAVRTQQSGYMQRRLINALEHIRLEYDGTVRDPHGHIVQFLYGEDGIDVQKSDHGEAFNPSRLAASQTMVDSGTKATKDEIETLAKKYTKTFNPRLTKLVIDALNKSNLSKSGVETVCKKGLSLYNKARVEPGQAVGIVTAQSIGEPGTQMTLRTFHFAGIKERNVTLGLPRLIELVDARKKPVTPTMDVYLNKDIKTNREKAIEVARNVLQTKVSALIADTETDYSTNIKLILSENRLRERGCSVAEVEAALSSNKKFKMEVTGELITLNLVDEADTATAITIRNKVLNTTVKGVPDIERVTLVQKDDEWVIQTTGSNIAKLLEVQGIDKRNVRTNNVFEIAGTLGIEAARNALINELNHTLGDQGLEVDNRYIMLVSDLMCSRGYMQQIGRHGIAGTKDSVLARAAFEITVPTIAHAALQGEVEQLRGITENVIVGSNIPIGSGTVDLYMQVSKKK
;
A
#
# COMPACT_ATOMS: atom_id res chain seq x y z
N HIS A 1 17.70 14.11 -43.10
CA HIS A 1 17.63 12.83 -42.39
C HIS A 1 18.60 12.89 -41.23
N TYR A 2 18.13 13.10 -40.00
CA TYR A 2 19.02 13.06 -38.82
C TYR A 2 19.11 11.60 -38.39
N GLY A 3 20.31 11.01 -38.48
CA GLY A 3 20.57 9.66 -37.94
C GLY A 3 20.76 9.74 -36.43
N PHE A 4 20.23 8.76 -35.70
CA PHE A 4 20.41 8.65 -34.26
C PHE A 4 21.01 7.28 -33.95
N SER A 5 22.16 7.27 -33.27
CA SER A 5 22.91 6.06 -32.92
C SER A 5 23.43 6.20 -31.50
N TYR A 6 23.60 5.06 -30.83
CA TYR A 6 24.18 4.98 -29.50
C TYR A 6 25.25 3.89 -29.51
N GLY A 7 26.46 4.23 -29.08
CA GLY A 7 27.63 3.37 -29.12
C GLY A 7 28.42 3.37 -27.81
N TYR A 8 29.51 2.59 -27.79
CA TYR A 8 30.38 2.52 -26.62
C TYR A 8 30.96 3.89 -26.26
N GLY A 9 31.39 4.70 -27.23
CA GLY A 9 31.96 6.03 -26.97
C GLY A 9 31.03 7.01 -26.23
N ASP A 10 29.72 6.82 -26.31
CA ASP A 10 28.73 7.67 -25.64
C ASP A 10 28.67 7.47 -24.10
N LEU A 11 29.44 6.52 -23.57
CA LEU A 11 29.55 6.27 -22.13
C LEU A 11 30.91 6.71 -21.55
N GLU A 12 31.73 7.39 -22.35
CA GLU A 12 33.05 7.81 -21.93
C GLU A 12 32.99 8.98 -20.95
N VAL A 13 33.53 8.77 -19.76
CA VAL A 13 33.63 9.78 -18.71
C VAL A 13 35.08 10.29 -18.70
N PRO A 14 35.31 11.61 -18.61
CA PRO A 14 36.66 12.15 -18.51
C PRO A 14 37.42 11.60 -17.30
N GLU A 15 38.72 11.32 -17.43
CA GLU A 15 39.55 10.77 -16.33
C GLU A 15 39.49 11.58 -15.03
N LYS A 16 39.29 12.90 -15.13
CA LYS A 16 39.09 13.78 -13.97
C LYS A 16 37.86 13.38 -13.16
N ASN A 17 36.75 13.12 -13.86
CA ASN A 17 35.48 12.73 -13.26
C ASN A 17 35.52 11.28 -12.78
N GLU A 18 36.25 10.39 -13.47
CA GLU A 18 36.47 9.02 -12.98
C GLU A 18 37.23 9.00 -11.64
N LYS A 19 38.30 9.80 -11.51
CA LYS A 19 39.01 9.96 -10.24
C LYS A 19 38.11 10.52 -9.15
N GLN A 20 37.32 11.54 -9.47
CA GLN A 20 36.36 12.11 -8.53
C GLN A 20 35.34 11.07 -8.03
N ILE A 21 34.84 10.20 -8.91
CA ILE A 21 33.91 9.11 -8.53
C ILE A 21 34.59 8.12 -7.58
N LEU A 22 35.85 7.77 -7.83
CA LEU A 22 36.61 6.86 -6.97
C LEU A 22 36.91 7.49 -5.60
N ASP A 23 37.26 8.78 -5.58
CA ASP A 23 37.50 9.54 -4.35
C ASP A 23 36.21 9.62 -3.50
N ASP A 24 35.06 9.96 -4.13
CA ASP A 24 33.76 10.00 -3.47
C ASP A 24 33.34 8.65 -2.85
N ILE A 25 33.66 7.54 -3.53
CA ILE A 25 33.40 6.19 -3.03
C ILE A 25 34.34 5.87 -1.86
N SER A 26 35.62 6.25 -1.95
CA SER A 26 36.60 6.04 -0.88
C SER A 26 36.21 6.80 0.39
N ASP A 27 35.81 8.05 0.27
CA ASP A 27 35.32 8.86 1.39
C ASP A 27 34.12 8.20 2.09
N THR A 28 33.24 7.57 1.31
CA THR A 28 32.10 6.84 1.86
C THR A 28 32.54 5.58 2.63
N TYR A 29 33.61 4.91 2.19
CA TYR A 29 34.13 3.72 2.87
C TYR A 29 34.70 4.09 4.24
N ASP A 30 35.39 5.24 4.33
CA ASP A 30 35.90 5.76 5.60
C ASP A 30 34.76 6.10 6.58
N VAL A 31 33.65 6.65 6.07
CA VAL A 31 32.43 6.90 6.88
C VAL A 31 31.81 5.60 7.38
N VAL A 32 31.74 4.56 6.53
CA VAL A 32 31.21 3.24 6.92
C VAL A 32 32.09 2.56 7.96
N ASP A 33 33.41 2.67 7.83
CA ASP A 33 34.36 2.15 8.82
C ASP A 33 34.22 2.88 10.16
N ASP A 34 34.04 4.21 10.16
CA ASP A 34 33.79 4.96 11.39
C ASP A 34 32.47 4.55 12.06
N LEU A 35 31.38 4.37 11.29
CA LEU A 35 30.10 3.87 11.81
C LEU A 35 30.25 2.48 12.44
N THR A 36 31.04 1.60 11.81
CA THR A 36 31.32 0.26 12.33
C THR A 36 32.12 0.33 13.64
N LYS A 37 33.15 1.17 13.71
CA LYS A 37 33.92 1.41 14.93
C LYS A 37 33.07 1.99 16.06
N GLN A 38 32.12 2.88 15.75
CA GLN A 38 31.17 3.40 16.73
C GLN A 38 30.24 2.31 17.26
N TYR A 39 29.83 1.36 16.41
CA TYR A 39 29.05 0.20 16.82
C TYR A 39 29.84 -0.73 17.75
N GLU A 40 31.08 -1.07 17.40
CA GLU A 40 31.95 -1.91 18.24
C GLU A 40 32.22 -1.28 19.62
N LYS A 41 32.36 0.05 19.67
CA LYS A 41 32.53 0.81 20.92
C LYS A 41 31.22 1.01 21.69
N GLY A 42 30.08 0.62 21.13
CA GLY A 42 28.75 0.83 21.72
C GLY A 42 28.31 2.30 21.78
N THR A 43 29.01 3.21 21.10
CA THR A 43 28.71 4.66 21.07
C THR A 43 27.76 5.05 19.93
N LEU A 44 27.36 4.10 19.08
CA LEU A 44 26.47 4.36 17.96
C LEU A 44 25.13 4.91 18.45
N LYS A 45 24.72 6.05 17.88
CA LYS A 45 23.43 6.67 18.19
C LYS A 45 22.32 5.78 17.64
N LEU A 46 21.59 5.12 18.55
CA LEU A 46 20.47 4.27 18.17
C LEU A 46 19.30 5.11 17.66
N THR A 47 18.77 4.75 16.50
CA THR A 47 17.46 5.23 16.06
C THR A 47 16.38 4.58 16.90
N ARG A 48 15.40 5.36 17.34
CA ARG A 48 14.41 4.93 18.33
C ARG A 48 13.60 3.74 17.79
N GLY A 49 13.68 2.62 18.51
CA GLY A 49 12.92 1.41 18.18
C GLY A 49 13.66 0.39 17.32
N MET A 50 14.84 0.71 16.77
CA MET A 50 15.70 -0.25 16.06
C MET A 50 16.69 -0.92 17.02
N LYS A 51 17.08 -2.17 16.73
CA LYS A 51 18.25 -2.78 17.38
C LYS A 51 19.54 -2.10 16.90
N ALA A 52 20.62 -2.22 17.67
CA ALA A 52 21.90 -1.63 17.31
C ALA A 52 22.42 -2.09 15.94
N GLU A 53 22.27 -3.38 15.63
CA GLU A 53 22.60 -3.97 14.32
C GLU A 53 21.74 -3.40 13.19
N GLU A 54 20.42 -3.31 13.40
CA GLU A 54 19.46 -2.79 12.41
C GLU A 54 19.75 -1.31 12.11
N ALA A 55 20.09 -0.52 13.14
CA ALA A 55 20.43 0.88 13.00
C ALA A 55 21.75 1.07 12.23
N LEU A 56 22.77 0.26 12.52
CA LEU A 56 24.04 0.28 11.79
C LEU A 56 23.80 -0.02 10.30
N GLU A 57 23.09 -1.09 10.00
CA GLU A 57 22.79 -1.48 8.61
C GLU A 57 22.01 -0.38 7.86
N ALA A 58 21.03 0.24 8.51
CA ALA A 58 20.27 1.34 7.91
C ALA A 58 21.16 2.55 7.58
N TYR A 59 22.09 2.93 8.46
CA TYR A 59 23.04 4.01 8.19
C TYR A 59 23.98 3.66 7.05
N ILE A 60 24.54 2.45 7.04
CA ILE A 60 25.46 2.04 5.98
C ILE A 60 24.77 2.02 4.62
N VAL A 61 23.58 1.43 4.52
CA VAL A 61 22.82 1.39 3.25
C VAL A 61 22.49 2.80 2.77
N ASN A 62 22.18 3.74 3.68
CA ASN A 62 21.92 5.12 3.33
C ASN A 62 23.16 5.84 2.78
N GLU A 63 24.32 5.71 3.42
CA GLU A 63 25.56 6.32 2.94
C GLU A 63 26.03 5.73 1.61
N LEU A 64 25.97 4.40 1.45
CA LEU A 64 26.27 3.73 0.17
C LEU A 64 25.28 4.12 -0.93
N GLY A 65 24.01 4.35 -0.57
CA GLY A 65 23.00 4.87 -1.49
C GLY A 65 23.33 6.27 -2.01
N LYS A 66 23.77 7.18 -1.12
CA LYS A 66 24.23 8.53 -1.50
C LYS A 66 25.46 8.48 -2.40
N ALA A 67 26.43 7.61 -2.09
CA ALA A 67 27.63 7.44 -2.91
C ALA A 67 27.29 7.05 -4.35
N ARG A 68 26.37 6.09 -4.53
CA ARG A 68 25.89 5.70 -5.86
C ARG A 68 25.23 6.86 -6.61
N VAL A 69 24.38 7.65 -5.93
CA VAL A 69 23.71 8.81 -6.55
C VAL A 69 24.73 9.85 -6.98
N LYS A 70 25.66 10.24 -6.10
CA LYS A 70 26.76 11.15 -6.44
C LYS A 70 27.58 10.65 -7.62
N ALA A 71 27.97 9.37 -7.62
CA ALA A 71 28.71 8.78 -8.73
C ALA A 71 27.93 8.83 -10.05
N GLY A 72 26.62 8.59 -10.01
CA GLY A 72 25.74 8.67 -11.18
C GLY A 72 25.56 10.10 -11.68
N ASP A 73 25.40 11.08 -10.79
CA ASP A 73 25.25 12.49 -11.12
C ASP A 73 26.56 13.04 -11.72
N THR A 74 27.71 12.77 -11.09
CA THR A 74 29.03 13.14 -11.63
C THR A 74 29.28 12.54 -13.01
N ALA A 75 28.82 11.30 -13.27
CA ALA A 75 28.89 10.69 -14.59
C ALA A 75 27.95 11.37 -15.59
N ASN A 76 26.68 11.60 -15.23
CA ASN A 76 25.69 12.23 -16.11
C ASN A 76 26.03 13.68 -16.47
N ASP A 77 26.54 14.44 -15.52
CA ASP A 77 26.95 15.84 -15.71
C ASP A 77 28.20 15.95 -16.58
N SER A 78 29.03 14.91 -16.62
CA SER A 78 30.20 14.86 -17.49
C SER A 78 29.86 14.60 -18.97
N LEU A 79 28.67 14.05 -19.25
CA LEU A 79 28.22 13.75 -20.61
C LEU A 79 27.56 14.97 -21.26
N ASP A 80 27.95 15.24 -22.51
CA ASP A 80 27.37 16.30 -23.32
C ASP A 80 25.85 16.18 -23.46
N ASP A 81 25.15 17.31 -23.55
CA ASP A 81 23.69 17.32 -23.78
C ASP A 81 23.29 16.72 -25.14
N GLY A 82 24.22 16.68 -26.09
CA GLY A 82 24.08 16.02 -27.39
C GLY A 82 24.27 14.50 -27.35
N ASN A 83 24.67 13.93 -26.21
CA ASN A 83 24.92 12.50 -26.06
C ASN A 83 23.62 11.69 -26.24
N ALA A 84 23.66 10.64 -27.07
CA ALA A 84 22.48 9.84 -27.36
C ALA A 84 21.90 9.14 -26.12
N GLY A 85 22.73 8.69 -25.19
CA GLY A 85 22.30 8.10 -23.92
C GLY A 85 21.55 9.10 -23.04
N LYS A 86 22.09 10.32 -22.92
CA LYS A 86 21.47 11.42 -22.14
C LYS A 86 20.17 11.92 -22.77
N ILE A 87 20.10 11.99 -24.10
CA ILE A 87 18.89 12.33 -24.85
C ILE A 87 17.81 11.27 -24.63
N MET A 88 18.13 9.98 -24.75
CA MET A 88 17.17 8.89 -24.52
C MET A 88 16.60 8.90 -23.10
N ALA A 89 17.46 9.16 -22.11
CA ALA A 89 17.05 9.26 -20.71
C ALA A 89 16.17 10.50 -20.44
N THR A 90 16.55 11.67 -20.96
CA THR A 90 15.83 12.93 -20.74
C THR A 90 14.48 12.98 -21.46
N THR A 91 14.41 12.41 -22.67
CA THR A 91 13.15 12.33 -23.44
C THR A 91 12.21 11.25 -22.92
N GLY A 92 12.67 10.38 -22.02
CA GLY A 92 11.90 9.23 -21.54
C GLY A 92 11.66 8.15 -22.60
N ALA A 93 12.37 8.20 -23.73
CA ALA A 93 12.21 7.22 -24.81
C ALA A 93 12.64 5.81 -24.36
N ARG A 94 13.81 5.71 -23.70
CA ARG A 94 14.28 4.47 -23.09
C ARG A 94 15.38 4.73 -22.06
N GLY A 95 15.26 4.06 -20.92
CA GLY A 95 16.20 4.23 -19.82
C GLY A 95 15.94 5.51 -19.03
N SER A 96 16.75 5.70 -17.99
CA SER A 96 16.69 6.81 -17.05
C SER A 96 18.10 7.29 -16.74
N ALA A 97 18.23 8.46 -16.11
CA ALA A 97 19.51 8.96 -15.62
C ALA A 97 20.22 7.95 -14.71
N LEU A 98 19.47 7.14 -13.95
CA LEU A 98 20.00 6.05 -13.15
C LEU A 98 20.68 4.96 -14.02
N ASN A 99 20.10 4.61 -15.17
CA ASN A 99 20.69 3.60 -16.04
C ASN A 99 22.02 4.09 -16.63
N VAL A 100 22.08 5.36 -17.03
CA VAL A 100 23.33 5.97 -17.53
C VAL A 100 24.37 6.02 -16.41
N GLY A 101 23.98 6.42 -15.20
CA GLY A 101 24.84 6.41 -14.01
C GLY A 101 25.36 5.01 -13.64
N GLN A 102 24.58 3.95 -13.82
CA GLN A 102 25.04 2.57 -13.61
C GLN A 102 26.00 2.07 -14.71
N MET A 103 25.84 2.56 -15.93
CA MET A 103 26.71 2.18 -17.05
C MET A 103 28.07 2.89 -16.99
N ALA A 104 28.10 4.16 -16.57
CA ALA A 104 29.30 5.01 -16.62
C ALA A 104 29.89 5.36 -15.24
N GLY A 105 29.10 5.39 -14.17
CA GLY A 105 29.52 5.76 -12.81
C GLY A 105 29.84 4.54 -11.96
N ALA A 106 28.84 4.03 -11.24
CA ALA A 106 28.93 2.84 -10.38
C ALA A 106 27.58 2.09 -10.33
N LEU A 107 27.61 0.75 -10.28
CA LEU A 107 26.38 -0.03 -10.10
C LEU A 107 25.74 0.18 -8.71
N GLY A 108 26.59 0.23 -7.68
CA GLY A 108 26.22 0.40 -6.26
C GLY A 108 25.82 -0.90 -5.55
N GLN A 109 25.20 -0.75 -4.37
CA GLN A 109 24.87 -1.86 -3.47
C GLN A 109 23.88 -2.86 -4.09
N GLN A 110 24.30 -4.12 -4.17
CA GLN A 110 23.41 -5.25 -4.46
C GLN A 110 22.78 -5.74 -3.15
N SER A 111 21.47 -5.89 -3.13
CA SER A 111 20.74 -6.35 -1.95
C SER A 111 20.05 -7.67 -2.24
N ARG A 112 19.80 -8.44 -1.17
CA ARG A 112 18.96 -9.63 -1.20
C ARG A 112 17.82 -9.45 -0.21
N ARG A 113 16.57 -9.51 -0.67
CA ARG A 113 15.37 -9.27 0.17
C ARG A 113 15.45 -7.98 1.01
N GLY A 114 16.04 -6.92 0.45
CA GLY A 114 16.19 -5.62 1.11
C GLY A 114 17.37 -5.49 2.08
N ASN A 115 18.10 -6.58 2.37
CA ASN A 115 19.29 -6.54 3.23
C ASN A 115 20.58 -6.68 2.41
N ARG A 116 21.69 -6.19 2.95
CA ARG A 116 23.03 -6.45 2.39
C ARG A 116 23.42 -7.91 2.62
N MET A 117 24.38 -8.41 1.83
CA MET A 117 24.79 -9.81 1.90
C MET A 117 25.75 -10.02 3.07
N SER A 118 25.24 -10.35 4.24
CA SER A 118 26.05 -10.50 5.46
C SER A 118 26.39 -11.93 5.83
N THR A 119 25.53 -12.90 5.50
CA THR A 119 25.66 -14.28 5.99
C THR A 119 25.57 -15.30 4.87
N GLY A 120 26.62 -16.12 4.77
CA GLY A 120 26.72 -17.27 3.87
C GLY A 120 27.40 -18.42 4.59
N TYR A 121 28.71 -18.56 4.40
CA TYR A 121 29.54 -19.61 5.00
C TYR A 121 30.31 -19.05 6.20
N ALA A 122 30.11 -19.59 7.40
CA ALA A 122 30.88 -19.22 8.60
C ALA A 122 31.01 -17.68 8.83
N ASN A 123 29.88 -16.97 8.90
CA ASN A 123 29.81 -15.51 9.16
C ASN A 123 30.55 -14.61 8.15
N ARG A 124 30.65 -15.06 6.89
CA ARG A 124 31.12 -14.26 5.75
C ARG A 124 30.29 -14.55 4.50
N ALA A 125 30.26 -13.60 3.57
CA ALA A 125 29.51 -13.74 2.32
C ALA A 125 30.23 -14.67 1.32
N LEU A 126 31.54 -14.48 1.15
CA LEU A 126 32.41 -15.32 0.28
C LEU A 126 33.69 -15.71 1.02
N THR A 127 34.29 -16.84 0.63
CA THR A 127 35.55 -17.35 1.22
C THR A 127 36.76 -16.46 0.98
N HIS A 128 36.67 -15.53 0.03
CA HIS A 128 37.71 -14.55 -0.29
C HIS A 128 37.80 -13.41 0.73
N TYR A 129 36.77 -13.22 1.57
CA TYR A 129 36.76 -12.23 2.64
C TYR A 129 37.08 -12.87 3.99
N LYS A 130 37.54 -12.03 4.92
CA LYS A 130 37.76 -12.43 6.31
C LYS A 130 36.42 -12.67 7.02
N GLU A 131 36.46 -13.44 8.09
CA GLU A 131 35.29 -13.60 8.95
C GLU A 131 34.98 -12.26 9.62
N HIS A 132 33.69 -11.89 9.67
CA HIS A 132 33.22 -10.61 10.23
C HIS A 132 33.82 -9.36 9.57
N ASP A 133 34.21 -9.45 8.29
CA ASP A 133 34.67 -8.30 7.51
C ASP A 133 33.53 -7.29 7.31
N SER A 134 33.74 -6.04 7.73
CA SER A 134 32.77 -4.94 7.67
C SER A 134 32.83 -4.15 6.36
N ASN A 135 33.79 -4.44 5.50
CA ASN A 135 33.99 -3.72 4.25
C ASN A 135 32.74 -3.80 3.34
N PRO A 136 32.25 -2.68 2.77
CA PRO A 136 31.16 -2.69 1.78
C PRO A 136 31.35 -3.70 0.63
N ASP A 137 32.58 -3.91 0.17
CA ASP A 137 32.91 -4.88 -0.89
C ASP A 137 32.53 -6.32 -0.47
N ALA A 138 32.75 -6.68 0.80
CA ALA A 138 32.41 -8.00 1.35
C ALA A 138 30.90 -8.25 1.44
N HIS A 139 30.12 -7.17 1.37
CA HIS A 139 28.67 -7.18 1.53
C HIS A 139 27.90 -6.87 0.23
N GLY A 140 28.58 -6.88 -0.92
CA GLY A 140 27.95 -6.76 -2.24
C GLY A 140 27.81 -5.34 -2.78
N PHE A 141 28.61 -4.38 -2.28
CA PHE A 141 28.76 -3.09 -2.96
C PHE A 141 29.61 -3.25 -4.22
N VAL A 142 29.09 -2.75 -5.36
CA VAL A 142 29.78 -2.80 -6.65
C VAL A 142 30.19 -1.39 -7.04
N LYS A 143 31.49 -1.10 -6.93
CA LYS A 143 32.08 0.21 -7.28
C LYS A 143 32.36 0.34 -8.77
N SER A 144 32.56 -0.79 -9.46
CA SER A 144 32.77 -0.82 -10.91
C SER A 144 31.47 -0.52 -11.68
N ASN A 145 31.61 -0.25 -12.98
CA ASN A 145 30.50 0.03 -13.88
C ASN A 145 30.48 -0.91 -15.10
N TYR A 146 29.40 -0.89 -15.89
CA TYR A 146 29.29 -1.79 -17.04
C TYR A 146 30.27 -1.47 -18.18
N ARG A 147 30.77 -0.23 -18.27
CA ARG A 147 31.76 0.16 -19.27
C ARG A 147 33.14 -0.43 -18.95
N THR A 148 33.64 -0.21 -17.75
CA THR A 148 34.98 -0.66 -17.31
C THR A 148 35.02 -2.16 -17.01
N GLY A 149 33.86 -2.74 -16.66
CA GLY A 149 33.70 -4.16 -16.37
C GLY A 149 33.74 -4.46 -14.88
N LEU A 150 33.21 -5.63 -14.52
CA LEU A 150 33.06 -6.08 -13.14
C LEU A 150 34.18 -7.05 -12.76
N SER A 151 34.70 -6.96 -11.54
CA SER A 151 35.56 -8.01 -10.99
C SER A 151 34.76 -9.32 -10.78
N ALA A 152 35.46 -10.45 -10.66
CA ALA A 152 34.80 -11.74 -10.46
C ALA A 152 33.91 -11.79 -9.19
N LEU A 153 34.32 -11.11 -8.12
CA LEU A 153 33.57 -11.04 -6.86
C LEU A 153 32.32 -10.15 -7.01
N GLU A 154 32.47 -8.97 -7.62
CA GLU A 154 31.36 -8.07 -7.92
C GLU A 154 30.34 -8.71 -8.87
N PHE A 155 30.82 -9.41 -9.91
CA PHE A 155 29.97 -10.14 -10.84
C PHE A 155 29.12 -11.19 -10.12
N PHE A 156 29.68 -11.91 -9.15
CA PHE A 156 28.94 -12.90 -8.38
C PHE A 156 27.81 -12.26 -7.55
N PHE A 157 28.11 -11.17 -6.84
CA PHE A 157 27.10 -10.42 -6.09
C PHE A 157 26.03 -9.80 -6.99
N HIS A 158 26.44 -9.28 -8.15
CA HIS A 158 25.52 -8.74 -9.14
C HIS A 158 24.59 -9.84 -9.72
N ALA A 159 25.15 -11.01 -10.05
CA ALA A 159 24.37 -12.15 -10.53
C ALA A 159 23.36 -12.66 -9.49
N MET A 160 23.71 -12.61 -8.19
CA MET A 160 22.78 -12.93 -7.11
C MET A 160 21.58 -11.98 -7.07
N GLY A 161 21.82 -10.66 -7.14
CA GLY A 161 20.75 -9.66 -7.20
C GLY A 161 19.89 -9.80 -8.45
N GLY A 162 20.51 -10.04 -9.61
CA GLY A 162 19.80 -10.29 -10.87
C GLY A 162 18.92 -11.55 -10.82
N ARG A 163 19.40 -12.63 -10.21
CA ARG A 163 18.62 -13.88 -10.05
C ARG A 163 17.38 -13.67 -9.18
N GLU A 164 17.48 -12.88 -8.10
CA GLU A 164 16.32 -12.54 -7.29
C GLU A 164 15.25 -11.83 -8.12
N GLY A 165 15.64 -10.82 -8.90
CA GLY A 165 14.71 -10.09 -9.78
C GLY A 165 14.02 -11.00 -10.80
N LEU A 166 14.75 -11.94 -11.41
CA LEU A 166 14.18 -12.90 -12.37
C LEU A 166 13.19 -13.88 -11.69
N VAL A 167 13.55 -14.39 -10.52
CA VAL A 167 12.68 -15.31 -9.76
C VAL A 167 11.42 -14.58 -9.28
N ASP A 168 11.56 -13.36 -8.76
CA ASP A 168 10.42 -12.55 -8.32
C ASP A 168 9.50 -12.23 -9.49
N THR A 169 10.03 -11.93 -10.67
CA THR A 169 9.23 -11.70 -11.88
C THR A 169 8.39 -12.93 -12.23
N ALA A 170 8.97 -14.13 -12.20
CA ALA A 170 8.25 -15.36 -12.51
C ALA A 170 7.15 -15.66 -11.47
N VAL A 171 7.48 -15.59 -10.17
CA VAL A 171 6.52 -15.90 -9.09
C VAL A 171 5.37 -14.90 -9.07
N ARG A 172 5.67 -13.61 -9.21
CA ARG A 172 4.66 -12.56 -9.09
C ARG A 172 3.74 -12.49 -10.31
N THR A 173 4.22 -12.87 -11.51
CA THR A 173 3.37 -12.98 -12.72
C THR A 173 2.24 -14.00 -12.54
N GLN A 174 2.53 -15.14 -11.91
CA GLN A 174 1.51 -16.13 -11.58
C GLN A 174 0.48 -15.56 -10.59
N GLN A 175 0.95 -14.84 -9.56
CA GLN A 175 0.08 -14.26 -8.53
C GLN A 175 -0.82 -13.15 -9.07
N SER A 176 -0.30 -12.24 -9.90
CA SER A 176 -1.07 -11.17 -10.53
C SER A 176 -2.12 -11.71 -11.49
N GLY A 177 -1.77 -12.68 -12.34
CA GLY A 177 -2.71 -13.33 -13.25
C GLY A 177 -3.84 -14.05 -12.51
N TYR A 178 -3.52 -14.76 -11.42
CA TYR A 178 -4.53 -15.40 -10.59
C TYR A 178 -5.44 -14.40 -9.87
N MET A 179 -4.88 -13.30 -9.35
CA MET A 179 -5.65 -12.20 -8.77
C MET A 179 -6.59 -11.55 -9.80
N GLN A 180 -6.11 -11.28 -11.02
CA GLN A 180 -6.93 -10.76 -12.11
C GLN A 180 -8.08 -11.70 -12.44
N ARG A 181 -7.82 -13.01 -12.56
CA ARG A 181 -8.87 -14.02 -12.76
C ARG A 181 -9.92 -13.97 -11.65
N ARG A 182 -9.51 -13.83 -10.38
CA ARG A 182 -10.42 -13.71 -9.24
C ARG A 182 -11.29 -12.46 -9.30
N LEU A 183 -10.71 -11.31 -9.63
CA LEU A 183 -11.42 -10.06 -9.83
C LEU A 183 -12.46 -10.20 -10.96
N ILE A 184 -12.07 -10.73 -12.11
CA ILE A 184 -12.98 -10.94 -13.24
C ILE A 184 -14.16 -11.81 -12.81
N ASN A 185 -13.90 -12.98 -12.19
CA ASN A 185 -14.99 -13.87 -11.77
C ASN A 185 -15.92 -13.24 -10.73
N ALA A 186 -15.43 -12.37 -9.85
CA ALA A 186 -16.26 -11.71 -8.86
C ALA A 186 -17.12 -10.58 -9.46
N LEU A 187 -16.57 -9.83 -10.42
CA LEU A 187 -17.21 -8.63 -10.98
C LEU A 187 -17.90 -8.87 -12.34
N GLU A 188 -17.71 -10.01 -12.99
CA GLU A 188 -18.20 -10.24 -14.36
C GLU A 188 -19.69 -9.97 -14.53
N HIS A 189 -20.50 -10.25 -13.52
CA HIS A 189 -21.95 -10.10 -13.55
C HIS A 189 -22.44 -8.68 -13.27
N ILE A 190 -21.56 -7.77 -12.86
CA ILE A 190 -21.92 -6.42 -12.47
C ILE A 190 -22.04 -5.54 -13.71
N ARG A 191 -23.24 -4.98 -13.91
CA ARG A 191 -23.57 -4.16 -15.08
C ARG A 191 -24.36 -2.91 -14.70
N LEU A 192 -24.37 -1.93 -15.61
CA LEU A 192 -25.22 -0.77 -15.49
C LEU A 192 -26.62 -1.05 -16.04
N GLU A 193 -27.66 -0.70 -15.28
CA GLU A 193 -29.05 -0.78 -15.70
C GLU A 193 -29.55 0.56 -16.31
N TYR A 194 -30.70 0.50 -17.00
CA TYR A 194 -31.30 1.67 -17.68
C TYR A 194 -31.72 2.81 -16.76
N ASP A 195 -31.88 2.54 -15.47
CA ASP A 195 -32.16 3.55 -14.46
C ASP A 195 -30.89 4.24 -13.92
N GLY A 196 -29.69 3.85 -14.41
CA GLY A 196 -28.40 4.38 -13.99
C GLY A 196 -27.81 3.71 -12.75
N THR A 197 -28.51 2.75 -12.16
CA THR A 197 -28.00 1.95 -11.04
C THR A 197 -27.06 0.85 -11.54
N VAL A 198 -26.13 0.44 -10.68
CA VAL A 198 -25.24 -0.70 -10.94
C VAL A 198 -25.78 -1.89 -10.16
N ARG A 199 -26.06 -2.99 -10.85
CA ARG A 199 -26.71 -4.15 -10.26
C ARG A 199 -26.00 -5.45 -10.60
N ASP A 200 -26.28 -6.45 -9.76
CA ASP A 200 -26.04 -7.84 -10.09
C ASP A 200 -27.21 -8.42 -10.95
N PRO A 201 -27.08 -9.64 -11.49
CA PRO A 201 -28.10 -10.26 -12.34
C PRO A 201 -29.42 -10.58 -11.63
N HIS A 202 -29.40 -10.62 -10.30
CA HIS A 202 -30.56 -10.92 -9.48
C HIS A 202 -31.32 -9.64 -9.08
N GLY A 203 -30.78 -8.48 -9.42
CA GLY A 203 -31.37 -7.17 -9.20
C GLY A 203 -30.94 -6.51 -7.89
N HIS A 204 -29.97 -7.06 -7.17
CA HIS A 204 -29.37 -6.41 -6.02
C HIS A 204 -28.56 -5.20 -6.49
N ILE A 205 -28.82 -4.05 -5.87
CA ILE A 205 -28.16 -2.78 -6.20
C ILE A 205 -26.83 -2.72 -5.46
N VAL A 206 -25.74 -2.55 -6.21
CA VAL A 206 -24.39 -2.31 -5.67
C VAL A 206 -24.12 -0.82 -5.54
N GLN A 207 -24.46 -0.04 -6.57
CA GLN A 207 -24.37 1.42 -6.55
C GLN A 207 -25.67 2.04 -7.08
N PHE A 208 -26.14 3.10 -6.43
CA PHE A 208 -27.30 3.87 -6.92
C PHE A 208 -26.98 4.69 -8.17
N LEU A 209 -25.73 5.08 -8.31
CA LEU A 209 -25.22 5.78 -9.48
C LEU A 209 -23.78 5.32 -9.69
N TYR A 210 -23.44 4.91 -10.91
CA TYR A 210 -22.09 4.45 -11.23
C TYR A 210 -21.04 5.49 -10.83
N GLY A 211 -20.08 5.10 -9.98
CA GLY A 211 -18.99 5.97 -9.55
C GLY A 211 -19.44 7.24 -8.80
N GLU A 212 -20.65 7.26 -8.24
CA GLU A 212 -21.28 8.43 -7.57
C GLU A 212 -21.46 9.67 -8.48
N ASP A 213 -21.18 9.58 -9.78
CA ASP A 213 -21.31 10.69 -10.74
C ASP A 213 -21.94 10.32 -12.09
N GLY A 214 -22.03 9.04 -12.42
CA GLY A 214 -22.65 8.54 -13.65
C GLY A 214 -21.85 8.85 -14.92
N ILE A 215 -20.55 9.06 -14.79
CA ILE A 215 -19.66 9.41 -15.91
C ILE A 215 -18.82 8.21 -16.32
N ASP A 216 -18.68 8.02 -17.63
CA ASP A 216 -17.78 7.02 -18.20
C ASP A 216 -16.33 7.51 -18.07
N VAL A 217 -15.48 6.67 -17.48
CA VAL A 217 -14.05 6.93 -17.27
C VAL A 217 -13.35 7.20 -18.61
N GLN A 218 -13.67 6.46 -19.67
CA GLN A 218 -13.01 6.62 -20.98
C GLN A 218 -13.36 7.94 -21.66
N LYS A 219 -14.54 8.49 -21.34
CA LYS A 219 -15.03 9.76 -21.90
C LYS A 219 -14.70 10.96 -21.00
N SER A 220 -14.09 10.72 -19.84
CA SER A 220 -13.71 11.74 -18.86
C SER A 220 -12.33 12.35 -19.16
N ASP A 221 -12.12 13.60 -18.76
CA ASP A 221 -10.80 14.26 -18.77
C ASP A 221 -10.24 14.25 -17.35
N HIS A 222 -9.30 13.34 -17.07
CA HIS A 222 -8.69 13.13 -15.75
C HIS A 222 -9.73 12.94 -14.63
N GLY A 223 -10.77 12.16 -14.91
CA GLY A 223 -11.82 11.82 -13.94
C GLY A 223 -12.98 12.81 -13.89
N GLU A 224 -12.92 13.96 -14.55
CA GLU A 224 -14.05 14.91 -14.63
C GLU A 224 -14.77 14.78 -15.99
N ALA A 225 -16.08 15.06 -16.05
CA ALA A 225 -16.87 14.92 -17.29
C ALA A 225 -16.33 15.77 -18.45
N PHE A 226 -15.75 16.93 -18.15
CA PHE A 226 -15.00 17.78 -19.08
C PHE A 226 -14.16 18.76 -18.27
N ASN A 227 -13.12 19.33 -18.87
CA ASN A 227 -12.29 20.35 -18.23
C ASN A 227 -12.84 21.77 -18.45
N PRO A 228 -13.43 22.41 -17.43
CA PRO A 228 -14.07 23.73 -17.60
C PRO A 228 -13.05 24.84 -17.90
N SER A 229 -11.84 24.73 -17.36
CA SER A 229 -10.76 25.70 -17.56
C SER A 229 -10.26 25.71 -19.01
N ARG A 230 -10.02 24.53 -19.60
CA ARG A 230 -9.66 24.42 -21.02
C ARG A 230 -10.78 24.92 -21.93
N LEU A 231 -12.02 24.58 -21.61
CA LEU A 231 -13.18 25.03 -22.37
C LEU A 231 -13.33 26.56 -22.31
N ALA A 232 -13.20 27.16 -21.13
CA ALA A 232 -13.25 28.61 -20.96
C ALA A 232 -12.08 29.31 -21.67
N ALA A 233 -10.86 28.76 -21.60
CA ALA A 233 -9.70 29.29 -22.31
C ALA A 233 -9.88 29.28 -23.83
N SER A 234 -10.41 28.18 -24.39
CA SER A 234 -10.70 28.08 -25.83
C SER A 234 -11.72 29.11 -26.29
N GLN A 235 -12.74 29.39 -25.46
CA GLN A 235 -13.75 30.39 -25.79
C GLN A 235 -13.22 31.81 -25.62
N THR A 236 -12.29 32.04 -24.68
CA THR A 236 -11.67 33.35 -24.47
C THR A 236 -10.88 33.81 -25.70
N MET A 237 -10.35 32.88 -26.51
CA MET A 237 -9.65 33.22 -27.77
C MET A 237 -10.60 33.73 -28.88
N VAL A 238 -11.89 33.42 -28.78
CA VAL A 238 -12.89 33.72 -29.82
C VAL A 238 -13.82 34.87 -29.38
N ASP A 239 -13.94 35.07 -28.08
CA ASP A 239 -14.85 36.05 -27.47
C ASP A 239 -14.21 37.45 -27.41
N SER A 240 -14.91 38.44 -27.93
CA SER A 240 -14.48 39.84 -28.01
C SER A 240 -15.34 40.80 -27.16
N GLY A 241 -16.24 40.26 -26.33
CA GLY A 241 -17.16 41.07 -25.53
C GLY A 241 -16.60 41.53 -24.17
N THR A 242 -17.36 42.41 -23.50
CA THR A 242 -17.05 42.88 -22.13
C THR A 242 -17.33 41.80 -21.09
N LYS A 243 -16.50 41.77 -20.04
CA LYS A 243 -16.56 40.75 -18.98
C LYS A 243 -17.94 40.72 -18.31
N ALA A 244 -18.53 39.53 -18.24
CA ALA A 244 -19.79 39.30 -17.54
C ALA A 244 -19.66 39.57 -16.03
N THR A 245 -20.73 40.06 -15.41
CA THR A 245 -20.78 40.24 -13.94
C THR A 245 -20.97 38.90 -13.22
N LYS A 246 -20.52 38.82 -11.96
CA LYS A 246 -20.60 37.58 -11.15
C LYS A 246 -22.03 37.05 -11.03
N ASP A 247 -23.01 37.94 -10.85
CA ASP A 247 -24.42 37.56 -10.73
C ASP A 247 -24.98 36.98 -12.06
N GLU A 248 -24.53 37.49 -13.21
CA GLU A 248 -24.92 36.96 -14.52
C GLU A 248 -24.33 35.56 -14.76
N ILE A 249 -23.08 35.34 -14.35
CA ILE A 249 -22.41 34.04 -14.44
C ILE A 249 -23.15 33.00 -13.58
N GLU A 250 -23.49 33.33 -12.34
CA GLU A 250 -24.21 32.40 -11.45
C GLU A 250 -25.62 32.07 -11.98
N THR A 251 -26.33 33.06 -12.52
CA THR A 251 -27.68 32.87 -13.05
C THR A 251 -27.67 31.97 -14.29
N LEU A 252 -26.70 32.19 -15.19
CA LEU A 252 -26.53 31.37 -16.40
C LEU A 252 -26.01 29.97 -16.06
N ALA A 253 -25.05 29.84 -15.15
CA ALA A 253 -24.55 28.54 -14.71
C ALA A 253 -25.69 27.70 -14.11
N LYS A 254 -26.46 28.24 -13.16
CA LYS A 254 -27.60 27.53 -12.53
C LYS A 254 -28.64 27.03 -13.54
N LYS A 255 -28.79 27.68 -14.69
CA LYS A 255 -29.70 27.21 -15.77
C LYS A 255 -29.22 25.90 -16.40
N TYR A 256 -27.92 25.77 -16.65
CA TYR A 256 -27.34 24.64 -17.39
C TYR A 256 -26.70 23.56 -16.49
N THR A 257 -26.43 23.86 -15.21
CA THR A 257 -25.78 22.94 -14.27
C THR A 257 -26.76 22.14 -13.39
N LYS A 258 -28.09 22.20 -13.63
CA LYS A 258 -29.08 21.51 -12.77
C LYS A 258 -28.86 20.01 -12.66
N THR A 259 -28.36 19.39 -13.71
CA THR A 259 -28.05 17.95 -13.79
C THR A 259 -26.64 17.61 -13.34
N PHE A 260 -25.79 18.61 -13.05
CA PHE A 260 -24.39 18.36 -12.69
C PHE A 260 -24.25 18.03 -11.21
N ASN A 261 -23.23 17.24 -10.90
CA ASN A 261 -22.79 17.05 -9.52
C ASN A 261 -22.42 18.43 -8.89
N PRO A 262 -22.73 18.68 -7.61
CA PRO A 262 -22.29 19.88 -6.89
C PRO A 262 -20.81 20.24 -7.06
N ARG A 263 -19.93 19.24 -7.14
CA ARG A 263 -18.49 19.43 -7.38
C ARG A 263 -18.20 20.04 -8.75
N LEU A 264 -18.74 19.45 -9.81
CA LEU A 264 -18.58 19.94 -11.18
C LEU A 264 -19.19 21.34 -11.34
N THR A 265 -20.33 21.58 -10.69
CA THR A 265 -20.99 22.91 -10.67
C THR A 265 -20.06 23.98 -10.10
N LYS A 266 -19.40 23.70 -8.97
CA LYS A 266 -18.41 24.61 -8.37
C LYS A 266 -17.23 24.85 -9.31
N LEU A 267 -16.67 23.80 -9.91
CA LEU A 267 -15.54 23.91 -10.85
C LEU A 267 -15.89 24.77 -12.08
N VAL A 268 -17.09 24.62 -12.61
CA VAL A 268 -17.57 25.43 -13.74
C VAL A 268 -17.71 26.90 -13.32
N ILE A 269 -18.30 27.18 -12.16
CA ILE A 269 -18.44 28.56 -11.66
C ILE A 269 -17.07 29.20 -11.43
N ASP A 270 -16.13 28.47 -10.81
CA ASP A 270 -14.79 28.97 -10.55
C ASP A 270 -13.99 29.23 -11.83
N ALA A 271 -14.10 28.35 -12.83
CA ALA A 271 -13.46 28.53 -14.13
C ALA A 271 -14.03 29.74 -14.88
N LEU A 272 -15.36 29.91 -14.86
CA LEU A 272 -16.04 31.05 -15.48
C LEU A 272 -15.68 32.37 -14.78
N ASN A 273 -15.61 32.40 -13.46
CA ASN A 273 -15.21 33.59 -12.69
C ASN A 273 -13.76 34.03 -12.96
N LYS A 274 -12.86 33.06 -13.20
CA LYS A 274 -11.46 33.32 -13.58
C LYS A 274 -11.32 33.76 -15.03
N SER A 275 -12.28 33.41 -15.88
CA SER A 275 -12.28 33.78 -17.30
C SER A 275 -12.77 35.23 -17.52
N ASN A 276 -12.33 35.85 -18.61
CA ASN A 276 -12.79 37.18 -19.03
C ASN A 276 -13.87 37.09 -20.11
N LEU A 277 -14.77 36.12 -19.99
CA LEU A 277 -15.82 35.88 -20.99
C LEU A 277 -16.96 36.89 -20.88
N SER A 278 -17.53 37.21 -22.04
CA SER A 278 -18.78 37.95 -22.18
C SER A 278 -19.98 37.08 -21.85
N LYS A 279 -21.15 37.69 -21.72
CA LYS A 279 -22.42 36.96 -21.46
C LYS A 279 -22.70 35.88 -22.52
N SER A 280 -22.42 36.17 -23.79
CA SER A 280 -22.53 35.20 -24.90
C SER A 280 -21.45 34.11 -24.85
N GLY A 281 -20.22 34.46 -24.45
CA GLY A 281 -19.15 33.50 -24.25
C GLY A 281 -19.46 32.51 -23.14
N VAL A 282 -19.94 33.00 -21.99
CA VAL A 282 -20.38 32.20 -20.85
C VAL A 282 -21.52 31.25 -21.24
N GLU A 283 -22.54 31.75 -21.95
CA GLU A 283 -23.64 30.89 -22.39
C GLU A 283 -23.17 29.79 -23.36
N THR A 284 -22.23 30.10 -24.26
CA THR A 284 -21.65 29.13 -25.20
C THR A 284 -20.86 28.05 -24.47
N VAL A 285 -20.04 28.43 -23.48
CA VAL A 285 -19.30 27.49 -22.62
C VAL A 285 -20.27 26.60 -21.85
N CYS A 286 -21.32 27.15 -21.25
CA CYS A 286 -22.31 26.37 -20.52
C CYS A 286 -23.07 25.39 -21.43
N LYS A 287 -23.49 25.82 -22.63
CA LYS A 287 -24.15 24.96 -23.63
C LYS A 287 -23.23 23.83 -24.08
N LYS A 288 -21.96 24.15 -24.40
CA LYS A 288 -20.97 23.16 -24.84
C LYS A 288 -20.58 22.22 -23.70
N GLY A 289 -20.46 22.73 -22.47
CA GLY A 289 -20.25 21.94 -21.26
C GLY A 289 -21.38 20.94 -21.01
N LEU A 290 -22.64 21.36 -21.15
CA LEU A 290 -23.79 20.45 -21.06
C LEU A 290 -23.79 19.37 -22.16
N SER A 291 -23.42 19.74 -23.39
CA SER A 291 -23.27 18.78 -24.50
C SER A 291 -22.16 17.75 -24.23
N LEU A 292 -21.00 18.20 -23.73
CA LEU A 292 -19.90 17.32 -23.36
C LEU A 292 -20.27 16.43 -22.17
N TYR A 293 -20.92 16.98 -21.14
CA TYR A 293 -21.42 16.22 -20.01
C TYR A 293 -22.37 15.10 -20.46
N ASN A 294 -23.35 15.41 -21.31
CA ASN A 294 -24.29 14.41 -21.81
C ASN A 294 -23.60 13.31 -22.64
N LYS A 295 -22.54 13.65 -23.38
CA LYS A 295 -21.72 12.67 -24.12
C LYS A 295 -20.87 11.82 -23.19
N ALA A 296 -20.40 12.38 -22.08
CA ALA A 296 -19.56 11.71 -21.10
C ALA A 296 -20.33 10.77 -20.16
N ARG A 297 -21.67 10.82 -20.15
CA ARG A 297 -22.49 9.91 -19.34
C ARG A 297 -22.24 8.44 -19.75
N VAL A 298 -22.24 7.60 -18.72
CA VAL A 298 -22.15 6.14 -18.88
C VAL A 298 -23.38 5.60 -19.62
N GLU A 299 -23.18 4.57 -20.44
CA GLU A 299 -24.22 3.97 -21.26
C GLU A 299 -24.86 2.76 -20.52
N PRO A 300 -26.20 2.67 -20.45
CA PRO A 300 -26.89 1.48 -19.94
C PRO A 300 -26.47 0.20 -20.65
N GLY A 301 -26.38 -0.89 -19.89
CA GLY A 301 -25.93 -2.20 -20.38
C GLY A 301 -24.40 -2.37 -20.38
N GLN A 302 -23.61 -1.32 -20.08
CA GLN A 302 -22.16 -1.42 -20.04
C GLN A 302 -21.68 -2.40 -18.96
N ALA A 303 -20.68 -3.21 -19.32
CA ALA A 303 -20.06 -4.21 -18.45
C ALA A 303 -19.06 -3.59 -17.47
N VAL A 304 -19.54 -2.69 -16.62
CA VAL A 304 -18.71 -1.90 -15.69
C VAL A 304 -17.87 -2.78 -14.75
N GLY A 305 -18.36 -3.95 -14.36
CA GLY A 305 -17.62 -4.88 -13.51
C GLY A 305 -16.38 -5.48 -14.19
N ILE A 306 -16.49 -5.92 -15.44
CA ILE A 306 -15.36 -6.49 -16.20
C ILE A 306 -14.30 -5.43 -16.45
N VAL A 307 -14.72 -4.23 -16.88
CA VAL A 307 -13.80 -3.10 -17.12
C VAL A 307 -13.05 -2.77 -15.83
N THR A 308 -13.76 -2.67 -14.71
CA THR A 308 -13.16 -2.46 -13.39
C THR A 308 -12.14 -3.54 -13.03
N ALA A 309 -12.51 -4.82 -13.19
CA ALA A 309 -11.62 -5.94 -12.89
C ALA A 309 -10.34 -5.92 -13.72
N GLN A 310 -10.43 -5.54 -15.00
CA GLN A 310 -9.28 -5.39 -15.89
C GLN A 310 -8.43 -4.18 -15.50
N SER A 311 -9.06 -3.02 -15.26
CA SER A 311 -8.37 -1.78 -14.88
C SER A 311 -7.63 -1.87 -13.55
N ILE A 312 -7.99 -2.78 -12.65
CA ILE A 312 -7.25 -3.05 -11.41
C ILE A 312 -6.30 -4.24 -11.58
N GLY A 313 -6.72 -5.28 -12.32
CA GLY A 313 -5.96 -6.51 -12.48
C GLY A 313 -4.72 -6.38 -13.37
N GLU A 314 -4.83 -5.67 -14.51
CA GLU A 314 -3.74 -5.49 -15.47
C GLU A 314 -2.57 -4.69 -14.85
N PRO A 315 -2.77 -3.53 -14.19
CA PRO A 315 -1.68 -2.83 -13.52
C PRO A 315 -0.99 -3.67 -12.45
N GLY A 316 -1.70 -4.61 -11.83
CA GLY A 316 -1.15 -5.59 -10.89
C GLY A 316 0.00 -6.42 -11.47
N THR A 317 0.06 -6.60 -12.80
CA THR A 317 1.20 -7.25 -13.49
C THR A 317 2.43 -6.35 -13.59
N GLN A 318 2.27 -5.03 -13.59
CA GLN A 318 3.36 -4.05 -13.61
C GLN A 318 3.90 -3.76 -12.20
N MET A 319 3.04 -3.88 -11.18
CA MET A 319 3.42 -3.71 -9.76
C MET A 319 4.49 -4.70 -9.29
N THR A 320 4.71 -5.79 -10.02
CA THR A 320 5.66 -6.83 -9.64
C THR A 320 7.11 -6.43 -9.87
N LEU A 321 7.36 -5.45 -10.72
CA LEU A 321 8.70 -5.05 -11.17
C LEU A 321 9.28 -3.86 -10.40
N ARG A 322 8.47 -3.09 -9.65
CA ARG A 322 8.86 -1.80 -9.05
C ARG A 322 9.02 -1.80 -7.52
N THR A 323 8.88 -2.94 -6.85
CA THR A 323 8.63 -3.00 -5.39
C THR A 323 9.80 -2.68 -4.45
N PHE A 324 11.05 -2.56 -4.91
CA PHE A 324 12.21 -2.51 -4.00
C PHE A 324 13.17 -1.32 -4.18
N HIS A 325 12.86 -0.34 -5.02
CA HIS A 325 13.78 0.78 -5.26
C HIS A 325 13.64 1.97 -4.30
N PHE A 326 12.84 1.86 -3.24
CA PHE A 326 12.83 2.88 -2.18
C PHE A 326 14.02 2.68 -1.23
N ALA A 327 15.21 3.05 -1.71
CA ALA A 327 16.36 3.34 -0.86
C ALA A 327 16.08 4.65 -0.12
N GLY A 328 15.40 4.53 1.02
CA GLY A 328 15.16 5.62 1.95
C GLY A 328 14.77 5.02 3.29
N ILE A 329 15.29 5.59 4.38
CA ILE A 329 14.98 5.20 5.76
C ILE A 329 13.52 5.58 6.03
N LYS A 330 12.56 4.84 5.47
CA LYS A 330 11.22 4.79 6.03
C LYS A 330 11.31 3.77 7.15
N GLU A 331 11.19 4.22 8.39
CA GLU A 331 11.12 3.40 9.62
C GLU A 331 9.93 2.40 9.64
N ARG A 332 9.24 2.22 8.49
CA ARG A 332 7.98 1.51 8.33
C ARG A 332 8.19 0.35 7.34
N ASN A 333 8.32 -0.87 7.87
CA ASN A 333 8.17 -2.09 7.07
C ASN A 333 6.69 -2.32 6.79
N VAL A 334 6.15 -1.67 5.76
CA VAL A 334 4.80 -1.94 5.27
C VAL A 334 4.90 -2.86 4.06
N THR A 335 4.06 -3.89 3.99
CA THR A 335 3.86 -4.60 2.73
C THR A 335 3.32 -3.63 1.69
N LEU A 336 4.06 -3.43 0.61
CA LEU A 336 3.68 -2.59 -0.52
C LEU A 336 3.53 -3.42 -1.79
N GLY A 337 2.88 -2.85 -2.79
CA GLY A 337 2.74 -3.44 -4.11
C GLY A 337 1.70 -4.56 -4.17
N LEU A 338 1.95 -5.55 -5.06
CA LEU A 338 1.02 -6.66 -5.30
C LEU A 338 0.64 -7.46 -4.03
N PRO A 339 1.57 -7.82 -3.11
CA PRO A 339 1.19 -8.56 -1.89
C PRO A 339 0.15 -7.84 -1.04
N ARG A 340 0.23 -6.51 -0.97
CA ARG A 340 -0.73 -5.68 -0.24
C ARG A 340 -2.08 -5.63 -0.95
N LEU A 341 -2.08 -5.48 -2.27
CA LEU A 341 -3.29 -5.52 -3.06
C LEU A 341 -4.03 -6.87 -2.90
N ILE A 342 -3.30 -7.99 -2.94
CA ILE A 342 -3.85 -9.33 -2.70
C ILE A 342 -4.45 -9.42 -1.30
N GLU A 343 -3.77 -8.89 -0.28
CA GLU A 343 -4.25 -8.90 1.10
C GLU A 343 -5.56 -8.12 1.30
N LEU A 344 -5.70 -6.97 0.64
CA LEU A 344 -6.92 -6.16 0.66
C LEU A 344 -8.08 -6.88 -0.05
N VAL A 345 -7.84 -7.40 -1.26
CA VAL A 345 -8.82 -8.16 -2.06
C VAL A 345 -9.20 -9.48 -1.38
N ASP A 346 -8.27 -10.06 -0.61
CA ASP A 346 -8.50 -11.23 0.24
C ASP A 346 -9.34 -10.93 1.49
N ALA A 347 -9.53 -9.66 1.84
CA ALA A 347 -10.14 -9.23 3.10
C ALA A 347 -9.52 -9.95 4.31
N ARG A 348 -8.18 -10.05 4.36
CA ARG A 348 -7.50 -10.78 5.45
C ARG A 348 -7.80 -10.16 6.80
N LYS A 349 -8.19 -11.00 7.77
CA LYS A 349 -8.53 -10.58 9.14
C LYS A 349 -7.36 -9.91 9.87
N LYS A 350 -6.15 -10.41 9.66
CA LYS A 350 -4.91 -9.87 10.21
C LYS A 350 -3.94 -9.66 9.05
N PRO A 351 -3.55 -8.41 8.77
CA PRO A 351 -2.57 -8.16 7.73
C PRO A 351 -1.17 -8.62 8.16
N VAL A 352 -0.25 -8.79 7.21
CA VAL A 352 1.13 -9.22 7.48
C VAL A 352 1.89 -8.16 8.28
N THR A 353 1.72 -6.88 7.93
CA THR A 353 2.32 -5.74 8.63
C THR A 353 1.22 -4.78 9.10
N PRO A 354 0.51 -5.09 10.20
CA PRO A 354 -0.49 -4.19 10.75
C PRO A 354 0.18 -2.93 11.27
N THR A 355 -0.36 -1.77 10.92
CA THR A 355 0.14 -0.48 11.39
C THR A 355 -1.00 0.48 11.65
N MET A 356 -0.78 1.42 12.58
CA MET A 356 -1.69 2.52 12.84
C MET A 356 -0.94 3.84 12.93
N ASP A 357 -1.58 4.89 12.43
CA ASP A 357 -1.19 6.28 12.61
C ASP A 357 -2.16 6.91 13.64
N VAL A 358 -1.60 7.28 14.79
CA VAL A 358 -2.33 7.71 15.99
C VAL A 358 -2.00 9.18 16.26
N TYR A 359 -3.01 10.03 16.08
CA TYR A 359 -2.88 11.48 16.28
C TYR A 359 -3.16 11.85 17.73
N LEU A 360 -2.49 12.89 18.21
CA LEU A 360 -2.60 13.38 19.59
C LEU A 360 -3.56 14.56 19.68
N ASN A 361 -4.16 14.75 20.86
CA ASN A 361 -5.01 15.91 21.11
C ASN A 361 -4.25 17.24 20.99
N LYS A 362 -4.98 18.33 20.73
CA LYS A 362 -4.41 19.68 20.49
C LYS A 362 -3.50 20.20 21.61
N ASP A 363 -3.69 19.75 22.85
CA ASP A 363 -2.91 20.18 24.02
C ASP A 363 -1.60 19.39 24.21
N ILE A 364 -1.46 18.25 23.51
CA ILE A 364 -0.35 17.29 23.65
C ILE A 364 0.49 17.27 22.37
N LYS A 365 -0.11 17.55 21.20
CA LYS A 365 0.52 17.44 19.88
C LYS A 365 1.85 18.21 19.70
N THR A 366 2.08 19.28 20.44
CA THR A 366 3.32 20.07 20.38
C THR A 366 4.34 19.68 21.46
N ASN A 367 3.91 19.02 22.53
CA ASN A 367 4.77 18.68 23.65
C ASN A 367 5.30 17.24 23.54
N ARG A 368 6.60 17.12 23.29
CA ARG A 368 7.30 15.84 23.13
C ARG A 368 7.22 14.94 24.37
N GLU A 369 7.30 15.50 25.59
CA GLU A 369 7.29 14.71 26.82
C GLU A 369 5.94 14.04 27.04
N LYS A 370 4.86 14.79 26.87
CA LYS A 370 3.49 14.25 26.95
C LYS A 370 3.22 13.24 25.84
N ALA A 371 3.75 13.47 24.63
CA ALA A 371 3.65 12.51 23.53
C ALA A 371 4.36 11.17 23.86
N ILE A 372 5.50 11.22 24.55
CA ILE A 372 6.21 10.02 25.03
C ILE A 372 5.38 9.27 26.08
N GLU A 373 4.73 10.00 26.98
CA GLU A 373 3.86 9.40 27.99
C GLU A 373 2.66 8.67 27.36
N VAL A 374 1.98 9.31 26.41
CA VAL A 374 0.89 8.66 25.65
C VAL A 374 1.42 7.45 24.87
N ALA A 375 2.60 7.57 24.23
CA ALA A 375 3.22 6.45 23.52
C ALA A 375 3.53 5.25 24.43
N ARG A 376 3.94 5.48 25.68
CA ARG A 376 4.12 4.41 26.69
C ARG A 376 2.80 3.73 27.04
N ASN A 377 1.72 4.50 27.15
CA ASN A 377 0.38 3.97 27.43
C ASN A 377 -0.22 3.21 26.25
N VAL A 378 0.25 3.46 25.01
CA VAL A 378 -0.19 2.73 23.82
C VAL A 378 0.58 1.42 23.65
N LEU A 379 1.88 1.44 23.89
CA LEU A 379 2.80 0.31 23.68
C LEU A 379 2.45 -0.90 24.55
N GLN A 380 2.26 -2.08 23.93
CA GLN A 380 2.03 -3.31 24.68
C GLN A 380 3.26 -3.65 25.52
N THR A 381 3.05 -3.76 26.84
CA THR A 381 4.08 -4.17 27.77
C THR A 381 3.69 -5.53 28.34
N LYS A 382 4.31 -6.58 27.79
CA LYS A 382 4.21 -7.96 28.27
C LYS A 382 5.15 -8.18 29.44
N VAL A 383 4.83 -9.13 30.32
CA VAL A 383 5.70 -9.54 31.43
C VAL A 383 7.09 -9.97 30.91
N SER A 384 7.16 -10.65 29.76
CA SER A 384 8.44 -11.02 29.11
C SER A 384 9.36 -9.83 28.79
N ALA A 385 8.80 -8.65 28.54
CA ALA A 385 9.58 -7.45 28.23
C ALA A 385 10.14 -6.77 29.48
N LEU A 386 9.63 -7.09 30.67
CA LEU A 386 10.03 -6.50 31.95
C LEU A 386 11.03 -7.37 32.72
N ILE A 387 11.10 -8.66 32.38
CA ILE A 387 11.94 -9.64 33.07
C ILE A 387 13.39 -9.57 32.59
N ALA A 388 14.34 -9.56 33.53
CA ALA A 388 15.75 -9.81 33.28
C ALA A 388 16.04 -11.30 33.06
N ASP A 389 15.53 -12.14 33.97
CA ASP A 389 15.69 -13.59 33.91
C ASP A 389 14.51 -14.34 34.55
N THR A 390 14.26 -15.57 34.10
CA THR A 390 13.18 -16.44 34.60
C THR A 390 13.76 -17.76 35.09
N GLU A 391 13.74 -17.98 36.39
CA GLU A 391 14.05 -19.29 36.97
C GLU A 391 12.76 -20.08 37.14
N THR A 392 12.75 -21.32 36.66
CA THR A 392 11.59 -22.22 36.80
C THR A 392 12.05 -23.50 37.47
N ASP A 393 11.55 -23.76 38.68
CA ASP A 393 11.53 -25.11 39.23
C ASP A 393 10.37 -25.85 38.56
N TYR A 394 10.71 -26.89 37.81
CA TYR A 394 9.79 -27.62 36.93
C TYR A 394 8.59 -28.30 37.61
N SER A 395 8.48 -28.19 38.94
CA SER A 395 7.49 -28.86 39.78
C SER A 395 6.69 -27.93 40.70
N THR A 396 7.23 -26.78 41.14
CA THR A 396 6.62 -26.03 42.27
C THR A 396 6.62 -24.51 42.11
N ASN A 397 7.73 -23.89 41.68
CA ASN A 397 7.90 -22.44 41.76
C ASN A 397 8.42 -21.81 40.45
N ILE A 398 7.82 -20.67 40.05
CA ILE A 398 8.32 -19.84 38.95
C ILE A 398 8.80 -18.52 39.55
N LYS A 399 10.09 -18.20 39.43
CA LYS A 399 10.66 -16.93 39.88
C LYS A 399 10.90 -16.02 38.68
N LEU A 400 10.37 -14.80 38.77
CA LEU A 400 10.54 -13.75 37.77
C LEU A 400 11.40 -12.65 38.37
N ILE A 401 12.59 -12.43 37.79
CA ILE A 401 13.49 -11.34 38.19
C ILE A 401 13.20 -10.15 37.28
N LEU A 402 12.66 -9.06 37.83
CA LEU A 402 12.36 -7.85 37.07
C LEU A 402 13.59 -6.95 36.93
N SER A 403 13.71 -6.25 35.80
CA SER A 403 14.79 -5.27 35.57
C SER A 403 14.32 -3.85 35.84
N GLU A 404 15.02 -3.11 36.72
CA GLU A 404 14.71 -1.72 37.05
C GLU A 404 14.78 -0.80 35.81
N ASN A 405 15.77 -0.99 34.94
CA ASN A 405 15.93 -0.21 33.71
C ASN A 405 14.73 -0.40 32.77
N ARG A 406 14.26 -1.65 32.61
CA ARG A 406 13.12 -1.95 31.72
C ARG A 406 11.79 -1.44 32.30
N LEU A 407 11.63 -1.47 33.62
CA LEU A 407 10.48 -0.89 34.31
C LEU A 407 10.40 0.63 34.14
N ARG A 408 11.54 1.33 34.29
CA ARG A 408 11.64 2.78 34.10
C ARG A 408 11.37 3.21 32.66
N GLU A 409 11.93 2.52 31.67
CA GLU A 409 11.71 2.83 30.25
C GLU A 409 10.23 2.71 29.85
N ARG A 410 9.57 1.66 30.36
CA ARG A 410 8.16 1.34 30.07
C ARG A 410 7.17 2.06 30.99
N GLY A 411 7.63 2.72 32.05
CA GLY A 411 6.77 3.45 32.99
C GLY A 411 5.79 2.53 33.75
N CYS A 412 6.26 1.34 34.14
CA CYS A 412 5.47 0.35 34.87
C CYS A 412 5.95 0.23 36.32
N SER A 413 5.02 0.04 37.26
CA SER A 413 5.32 -0.26 38.67
C SER A 413 5.17 -1.75 38.97
N VAL A 414 5.87 -2.25 39.99
CA VAL A 414 5.76 -3.66 40.43
C VAL A 414 4.32 -3.99 40.87
N ALA A 415 3.58 -3.03 41.43
CA ALA A 415 2.18 -3.18 41.81
C ALA A 415 1.24 -3.39 40.61
N GLU A 416 1.50 -2.73 39.47
CA GLU A 416 0.73 -2.95 38.24
C GLU A 416 0.97 -4.37 37.68
N VAL A 417 2.20 -4.89 37.80
CA VAL A 417 2.54 -6.27 37.40
C VAL A 417 1.81 -7.28 38.30
N GLU A 418 1.79 -7.03 39.61
CA GLU A 418 1.05 -7.84 40.57
C GLU A 418 -0.45 -7.85 40.28
N ALA A 419 -1.06 -6.68 40.03
CA ALA A 419 -2.47 -6.59 39.68
C ALA A 419 -2.80 -7.39 38.42
N ALA A 420 -1.97 -7.30 37.37
CA ALA A 420 -2.17 -8.05 36.13
C ALA A 420 -2.11 -9.57 36.34
N LEU A 421 -1.20 -10.05 37.21
CA LEU A 421 -0.98 -11.47 37.47
C LEU A 421 -1.98 -12.06 38.48
N SER A 422 -2.50 -11.26 39.42
CA SER A 422 -3.46 -11.68 40.47
C SER A 422 -4.78 -12.24 39.91
N SER A 423 -5.10 -11.92 38.66
CA SER A 423 -6.32 -12.36 37.95
C SER A 423 -6.43 -13.87 37.78
N ASN A 424 -5.33 -14.62 37.94
CA ASN A 424 -5.23 -16.02 37.54
C ASN A 424 -5.18 -16.94 38.79
N LYS A 425 -6.27 -17.66 39.06
CA LYS A 425 -6.47 -18.48 40.27
C LYS A 425 -5.53 -19.69 40.44
N LYS A 426 -4.54 -19.87 39.57
CA LYS A 426 -3.69 -21.09 39.49
C LYS A 426 -2.36 -21.00 40.25
N PHE A 427 -2.00 -19.82 40.74
CA PHE A 427 -0.76 -19.59 41.49
C PHE A 427 -0.99 -18.61 42.63
N LYS A 428 -0.29 -18.83 43.74
CA LYS A 428 -0.12 -17.85 44.82
C LYS A 428 1.16 -17.07 44.55
N MET A 429 1.09 -15.76 44.69
CA MET A 429 2.19 -14.86 44.36
C MET A 429 2.78 -14.26 45.64
N GLU A 430 4.10 -14.31 45.74
CA GLU A 430 4.88 -13.63 46.77
C GLU A 430 5.81 -12.63 46.09
N VAL A 431 5.64 -11.35 46.41
CA VAL A 431 6.46 -10.26 45.86
C VAL A 431 7.49 -9.87 46.91
N THR A 432 8.78 -10.06 46.60
CA THR A 432 9.90 -9.62 47.43
C THR A 432 10.73 -8.61 46.64
N GLY A 433 10.36 -7.33 46.72
CA GLY A 433 11.03 -6.26 45.98
C GLY A 433 10.91 -6.45 44.46
N GLU A 434 12.00 -6.89 43.84
CA GLU A 434 12.13 -7.07 42.37
C GLU A 434 11.94 -8.54 41.93
N LEU A 435 11.81 -9.45 42.90
CA LEU A 435 11.57 -10.86 42.67
C LEU A 435 10.09 -11.18 42.89
N ILE A 436 9.42 -11.65 41.83
CA ILE A 436 8.08 -12.20 41.92
C ILE A 436 8.18 -13.72 41.91
N THR A 437 7.82 -14.36 43.02
CA THR A 437 7.75 -15.81 43.13
C THR A 437 6.30 -16.25 42.97
N LEU A 438 6.04 -17.11 41.99
CA LEU A 438 4.73 -17.71 41.72
C LEU A 438 4.76 -19.17 42.18
N ASN A 439 4.09 -19.46 43.29
CA ASN A 439 3.92 -20.80 43.84
C ASN A 439 2.66 -21.43 43.24
N LEU A 440 2.78 -22.56 42.54
CA LEU A 440 1.64 -23.25 41.93
C LEU A 440 0.74 -23.86 43.03
N VAL A 441 -0.59 -23.79 42.86
CA VAL A 441 -1.55 -24.27 43.87
C VAL A 441 -1.64 -25.79 43.95
N ASP A 442 -1.40 -26.48 42.82
CA ASP A 442 -1.31 -27.94 42.71
C ASP A 442 0.08 -28.30 42.15
N GLU A 443 0.67 -29.42 42.60
CA GLU A 443 1.85 -30.02 41.94
C GLU A 443 1.47 -30.33 40.48
N ALA A 444 2.08 -29.61 39.54
CA ALA A 444 1.74 -29.69 38.14
C ALA A 444 2.86 -30.39 37.36
N ASP A 445 2.49 -31.22 36.39
CA ASP A 445 3.45 -31.81 35.45
C ASP A 445 4.32 -30.74 34.78
N THR A 446 5.56 -31.10 34.41
CA THR A 446 6.53 -30.26 33.68
C THR A 446 5.91 -29.50 32.50
N ALA A 447 5.05 -30.17 31.71
CA ALA A 447 4.36 -29.57 30.57
C ALA A 447 3.36 -28.47 31.00
N THR A 448 2.68 -28.67 32.11
CA THR A 448 1.70 -27.73 32.66
C THR A 448 2.40 -26.51 33.26
N ALA A 449 3.52 -26.70 33.97
CA ALA A 449 4.36 -25.62 34.48
C ALA A 449 4.92 -24.74 33.35
N ILE A 450 5.39 -25.35 32.25
CA ILE A 450 5.84 -24.62 31.05
C ILE A 450 4.70 -23.85 30.39
N THR A 451 3.50 -24.44 30.31
CA THR A 451 2.32 -23.78 29.74
C THR A 451 1.90 -22.57 30.57
N ILE A 452 1.92 -22.69 31.90
CA ILE A 452 1.62 -21.60 32.82
C ILE A 452 2.69 -20.51 32.71
N ARG A 453 3.98 -20.86 32.69
CA ARG A 453 5.08 -19.91 32.47
C ARG A 453 4.87 -19.12 31.17
N ASN A 454 4.62 -19.81 30.06
CA ASN A 454 4.41 -19.15 28.77
C ASN A 454 3.16 -18.24 28.77
N LYS A 455 2.12 -18.60 29.54
CA LYS A 455 0.93 -17.76 29.71
C LYS A 455 1.22 -16.51 30.57
N VAL A 456 1.97 -16.68 31.66
CA VAL A 456 2.41 -15.58 32.53
C VAL A 456 3.28 -14.61 31.75
N LEU A 457 4.27 -15.10 30.99
CA LEU A 457 5.16 -14.29 30.17
C LEU A 457 4.40 -13.49 29.08
N ASN A 458 3.33 -14.05 28.52
CA ASN A 458 2.50 -13.41 27.51
C ASN A 458 1.40 -12.49 28.07
N THR A 459 1.24 -12.41 29.39
CA THR A 459 0.23 -11.53 29.99
C THR A 459 0.62 -10.07 29.80
N THR A 460 -0.33 -9.25 29.35
CA THR A 460 -0.14 -7.81 29.17
C THR A 460 -0.33 -7.10 30.51
N VAL A 461 0.67 -6.33 30.94
CA VAL A 461 0.61 -5.52 32.17
C VAL A 461 0.00 -4.15 31.88
N LYS A 462 0.49 -3.49 30.82
CA LYS A 462 0.11 -2.13 30.44
C LYS A 462 0.09 -1.98 28.93
N GLY A 463 -0.76 -1.07 28.46
CA GLY A 463 -0.91 -0.73 27.06
C GLY A 463 -1.84 -1.63 26.26
N VAL A 464 -1.89 -1.35 24.96
CA VAL A 464 -2.89 -1.94 24.07
C VAL A 464 -2.37 -3.29 23.53
N PRO A 465 -3.12 -4.39 23.66
CA PRO A 465 -2.74 -5.69 23.10
C PRO A 465 -2.53 -5.63 21.58
N ASP A 466 -1.59 -6.43 21.09
CA ASP A 466 -1.21 -6.54 19.68
C ASP A 466 -0.44 -5.33 19.11
N ILE A 467 -0.03 -4.37 19.95
CA ILE A 467 0.88 -3.25 19.58
C ILE A 467 2.30 -3.53 20.07
N GLU A 468 3.15 -4.05 19.18
CA GLU A 468 4.50 -4.51 19.53
C GLU A 468 5.52 -3.39 19.64
N ARG A 469 5.46 -2.41 18.72
CA ARG A 469 6.41 -1.29 18.64
C ARG A 469 5.67 0.01 18.41
N VAL A 470 6.24 1.09 18.96
CA VAL A 470 5.72 2.45 18.84
C VAL A 470 6.86 3.40 18.51
N THR A 471 6.66 4.21 17.48
CA THR A 471 7.59 5.23 16.98
C THR A 471 6.92 6.60 17.01
N LEU A 472 7.65 7.62 17.44
CA LEU A 472 7.15 8.99 17.47
C LEU A 472 7.77 9.77 16.31
N VAL A 473 6.93 10.26 15.40
CA VAL A 473 7.33 10.99 14.21
C VAL A 473 6.74 12.39 14.26
N GLN A 474 7.52 13.39 13.88
CA GLN A 474 7.04 14.76 13.73
C GLN A 474 6.58 14.96 12.27
N LYS A 475 5.29 15.25 12.07
CA LYS A 475 4.69 15.60 10.77
C LYS A 475 4.08 16.99 10.89
N ASP A 476 4.48 17.92 10.03
CA ASP A 476 3.90 19.27 9.96
C ASP A 476 3.82 19.99 11.32
N ASP A 477 4.91 19.93 12.12
CA ASP A 477 5.01 20.45 13.49
C ASP A 477 4.13 19.77 14.55
N GLU A 478 3.53 18.63 14.25
CA GLU A 478 2.74 17.82 15.18
C GLU A 478 3.40 16.45 15.43
N TRP A 479 3.40 16.01 16.70
CA TRP A 479 3.83 14.66 17.06
C TRP A 479 2.74 13.64 16.76
N VAL A 480 3.04 12.68 15.89
CA VAL A 480 2.18 11.54 15.54
C VAL A 480 2.83 10.25 16.05
N ILE A 481 2.01 9.41 16.67
CA ILE A 481 2.43 8.09 17.13
C ILE A 481 2.17 7.08 16.00
N GLN A 482 3.22 6.43 15.53
CA GLN A 482 3.12 5.33 14.58
C GLN A 482 3.33 4.01 15.31
N THR A 483 2.54 2.99 14.96
CA THR A 483 2.55 1.70 15.65
C THR A 483 2.83 0.56 14.68
N THR A 484 3.53 -0.47 15.17
CA THR A 484 3.59 -1.81 14.55
C THR A 484 2.69 -2.72 15.35
N GLY A 485 1.62 -3.19 14.72
CA GLY A 485 0.45 -3.73 15.41
C GLY A 485 -0.81 -2.92 15.12
N SER A 486 -1.97 -3.54 15.31
CA SER A 486 -3.26 -2.83 15.20
C SER A 486 -4.26 -3.35 16.22
N ASN A 487 -4.88 -2.43 16.96
CA ASN A 487 -6.00 -2.69 17.86
C ASN A 487 -6.74 -1.38 18.21
N ILE A 488 -7.51 -0.86 17.25
CA ILE A 488 -8.29 0.37 17.32
C ILE A 488 -9.36 0.32 18.40
N ALA A 489 -9.97 -0.86 18.66
CA ALA A 489 -11.00 -1.00 19.69
C ALA A 489 -10.50 -0.54 21.06
N LYS A 490 -9.36 -1.09 21.49
CA LYS A 490 -8.73 -0.76 22.77
C LYS A 490 -7.94 0.55 22.73
N LEU A 491 -7.39 0.92 21.57
CA LEU A 491 -6.68 2.18 21.42
C LEU A 491 -7.61 3.40 21.66
N LEU A 492 -8.87 3.33 21.23
CA LEU A 492 -9.84 4.42 21.42
C LEU A 492 -10.20 4.66 22.90
N GLU A 493 -9.88 3.74 23.80
CA GLU A 493 -10.07 3.88 25.25
C GLU A 493 -8.92 4.69 25.90
N VAL A 494 -7.75 4.76 25.26
CA VAL A 494 -6.56 5.45 25.80
C VAL A 494 -6.76 6.97 25.81
N GLN A 495 -6.37 7.61 26.91
CA GLN A 495 -6.46 9.06 27.07
C GLN A 495 -5.32 9.80 26.36
N GLY A 496 -5.59 11.00 25.84
CA GLY A 496 -4.61 11.84 25.15
C GLY A 496 -4.52 11.67 23.63
N ILE A 497 -5.29 10.73 23.07
CA ILE A 497 -5.38 10.46 21.63
C ILE A 497 -6.56 11.21 21.01
N ASP A 498 -6.35 11.76 19.80
CA ASP A 498 -7.41 12.29 18.96
C ASP A 498 -8.14 11.15 18.24
N LYS A 499 -9.27 10.76 18.82
CA LYS A 499 -10.12 9.66 18.36
C LYS A 499 -10.66 9.85 16.93
N ARG A 500 -10.73 11.08 16.41
CA ARG A 500 -11.29 11.36 15.07
C ARG A 500 -10.30 11.10 13.94
N ASN A 501 -9.02 11.22 14.25
CA ASN A 501 -7.96 11.18 13.24
C ASN A 501 -7.15 9.88 13.26
N VAL A 502 -7.41 8.95 14.18
CA VAL A 502 -6.78 7.62 14.16
C VAL A 502 -7.03 6.92 12.82
N ARG A 503 -5.97 6.37 12.22
CA ARG A 503 -6.03 5.58 10.98
C ARG A 503 -5.31 4.25 11.18
N THR A 504 -5.83 3.19 10.57
CA THR A 504 -5.18 1.88 10.53
C THR A 504 -5.28 1.30 9.13
N ASN A 505 -4.28 0.51 8.77
CA ASN A 505 -4.27 -0.25 7.53
C ASN A 505 -5.06 -1.58 7.65
N ASN A 506 -5.56 -1.94 8.83
CA ASN A 506 -6.38 -3.14 9.01
C ASN A 506 -7.87 -2.83 8.77
N VAL A 507 -8.34 -3.05 7.55
CA VAL A 507 -9.72 -2.73 7.17
C VAL A 507 -10.75 -3.64 7.83
N PHE A 508 -10.41 -4.91 8.09
CA PHE A 508 -11.32 -5.86 8.75
C PHE A 508 -11.62 -5.41 10.20
N GLU A 509 -10.61 -4.86 10.86
CA GLU A 509 -10.72 -4.34 12.21
C GLU A 509 -11.57 -3.06 12.27
N ILE A 510 -11.45 -2.19 11.26
CA ILE A 510 -12.33 -1.02 11.09
C ILE A 510 -13.78 -1.45 10.93
N ALA A 511 -14.05 -2.48 10.12
CA ALA A 511 -15.39 -3.01 9.91
C ALA A 511 -16.04 -3.48 11.22
N GLY A 512 -15.27 -4.13 12.09
CA GLY A 512 -15.76 -4.62 13.38
C GLY A 512 -15.93 -3.55 14.47
N THR A 513 -15.25 -2.40 14.35
CA THR A 513 -15.22 -1.37 15.41
C THR A 513 -15.98 -0.10 15.04
N LEU A 514 -15.77 0.42 13.84
CA LEU A 514 -16.36 1.67 13.34
C LEU A 514 -17.55 1.41 12.38
N GLY A 515 -17.66 0.19 11.85
CA GLY A 515 -18.75 -0.22 10.96
C GLY A 515 -18.34 -0.32 9.49
N ILE A 516 -19.27 -0.85 8.67
CA ILE A 516 -18.98 -1.21 7.28
C ILE A 516 -18.71 -0.02 6.35
N GLU A 517 -19.38 1.13 6.57
CA GLU A 517 -19.14 2.36 5.78
C GLU A 517 -17.75 2.95 6.03
N ALA A 518 -17.26 2.88 7.28
CA ALA A 518 -15.90 3.27 7.61
C ALA A 518 -14.89 2.33 6.93
N ALA A 519 -15.20 1.03 6.89
CA ALA A 519 -14.38 0.03 6.20
C ALA A 519 -14.36 0.23 4.68
N ARG A 520 -15.49 0.57 4.05
CA ARG A 520 -15.59 0.91 2.61
C ARG A 520 -14.62 2.05 2.27
N ASN A 521 -14.68 3.15 3.02
CA ASN A 521 -13.83 4.30 2.77
C ASN A 521 -12.35 4.01 3.08
N ALA A 522 -12.06 3.23 4.12
CA ALA A 522 -10.71 2.78 4.41
C ALA A 522 -10.14 1.89 3.30
N LEU A 523 -10.95 1.00 2.73
CA LEU A 523 -10.57 0.14 1.61
C LEU A 523 -10.25 0.97 0.35
N ILE A 524 -11.10 1.95 0.02
CA ILE A 524 -10.87 2.88 -1.11
C ILE A 524 -9.53 3.60 -0.95
N ASN A 525 -9.25 4.12 0.25
CA ASN A 525 -8.01 4.84 0.52
C ASN A 525 -6.78 3.92 0.44
N GLU A 526 -6.87 2.71 1.01
CA GLU A 526 -5.77 1.73 0.98
C GLU A 526 -5.48 1.20 -0.43
N LEU A 527 -6.52 0.95 -1.23
CA LEU A 527 -6.38 0.54 -2.64
C LEU A 527 -5.75 1.66 -3.47
N ASN A 528 -6.24 2.89 -3.35
CA ASN A 528 -5.67 4.07 -4.01
C ASN A 528 -4.21 4.28 -3.62
N HIS A 529 -3.88 4.20 -2.32
CA HIS A 529 -2.50 4.37 -1.85
C HIS A 529 -1.58 3.27 -2.38
N THR A 530 -2.04 2.01 -2.36
CA THR A 530 -1.26 0.86 -2.83
C THR A 530 -0.96 0.94 -4.33
N LEU A 531 -1.90 1.41 -5.14
CA LEU A 531 -1.73 1.60 -6.59
C LEU A 531 -0.87 2.85 -6.88
N GLY A 532 -1.14 3.97 -6.21
CA GLY A 532 -0.44 5.23 -6.37
C GLY A 532 1.05 5.18 -5.97
N ASP A 533 1.40 4.41 -4.95
CA ASP A 533 2.79 4.20 -4.53
C ASP A 533 3.67 3.56 -5.62
N GLN A 534 3.07 2.90 -6.62
CA GLN A 534 3.77 2.32 -7.76
C GLN A 534 3.74 3.23 -9.01
N GLY A 535 3.18 4.43 -8.88
CA GLY A 535 2.97 5.37 -9.97
C GLY A 535 1.92 4.87 -10.99
N LEU A 536 0.97 4.05 -10.54
CA LEU A 536 -0.13 3.57 -11.36
C LEU A 536 -1.36 4.43 -11.10
N GLU A 537 -1.85 5.10 -12.15
CA GLU A 537 -3.07 5.89 -12.09
C GLU A 537 -4.25 5.01 -12.48
N VAL A 538 -5.06 4.63 -11.49
CA VAL A 538 -6.34 3.96 -11.70
C VAL A 538 -7.44 4.92 -11.26
N ASP A 539 -8.48 5.08 -12.09
CA ASP A 539 -9.60 5.95 -11.77
C ASP A 539 -10.35 5.46 -10.53
N ASN A 540 -10.71 6.40 -9.64
CA ASN A 540 -11.32 6.10 -8.36
C ASN A 540 -12.66 5.36 -8.51
N ARG A 541 -13.40 5.52 -9.61
CA ARG A 541 -14.69 4.84 -9.83
C ARG A 541 -14.55 3.32 -9.83
N TYR A 542 -13.44 2.80 -10.39
CA TYR A 542 -13.15 1.37 -10.39
C TYR A 542 -12.87 0.84 -8.98
N ILE A 543 -12.08 1.59 -8.20
CA ILE A 543 -11.73 1.26 -6.83
C ILE A 543 -12.97 1.31 -5.92
N MET A 544 -13.84 2.29 -6.13
CA MET A 544 -15.13 2.40 -5.45
C MET A 544 -16.01 1.20 -5.77
N LEU A 545 -16.17 0.81 -7.04
CA LEU A 545 -17.02 -0.32 -7.40
C LEU A 545 -16.56 -1.63 -6.73
N VAL A 546 -15.25 -1.88 -6.68
CA VAL A 546 -14.70 -3.04 -5.95
C VAL A 546 -15.03 -2.96 -4.46
N SER A 547 -14.82 -1.79 -3.86
CA SER A 547 -15.02 -1.59 -2.43
C SER A 547 -16.50 -1.72 -2.03
N ASP A 548 -17.40 -1.20 -2.87
CA ASP A 548 -18.85 -1.28 -2.70
C ASP A 548 -19.31 -2.73 -2.82
N LEU A 549 -18.82 -3.48 -3.82
CA LEU A 549 -19.14 -4.89 -3.96
C LEU A 549 -18.72 -5.69 -2.71
N MET A 550 -17.50 -5.45 -2.21
CA MET A 550 -16.99 -6.12 -1.00
C MET A 550 -17.75 -5.76 0.28
N CYS A 551 -18.44 -4.61 0.33
CA CYS A 551 -19.14 -4.12 1.52
C CYS A 551 -20.68 -4.22 1.41
N SER A 552 -21.22 -4.54 0.24
CA SER A 552 -22.65 -4.48 -0.09
C SER A 552 -23.58 -5.31 0.81
N ARG A 553 -23.11 -6.45 1.32
CA ARG A 553 -23.91 -7.36 2.19
C ARG A 553 -23.85 -7.02 3.68
N GLY A 554 -23.25 -5.89 4.07
CA GLY A 554 -23.16 -5.46 5.47
C GLY A 554 -22.03 -6.12 6.28
N TYR A 555 -21.21 -6.96 5.63
CA TYR A 555 -19.95 -7.47 6.17
C TYR A 555 -18.92 -7.51 5.05
N MET A 556 -17.64 -7.50 5.41
CA MET A 556 -16.55 -7.48 4.44
C MET A 556 -16.40 -8.85 3.75
N GLN A 557 -16.63 -8.88 2.44
CA GLN A 557 -16.54 -10.08 1.61
C GLN A 557 -15.19 -10.17 0.90
N GLN A 558 -14.58 -11.36 0.91
CA GLN A 558 -13.40 -11.67 0.12
C GLN A 558 -13.75 -11.83 -1.37
N ILE A 559 -12.87 -11.38 -2.26
CA ILE A 559 -12.98 -11.62 -3.71
C ILE A 559 -12.39 -13.00 -4.02
N GLY A 560 -13.14 -14.08 -3.82
CA GLY A 560 -12.66 -15.44 -4.11
C GLY A 560 -13.72 -16.50 -3.81
N ARG A 561 -13.31 -17.77 -3.79
CA ARG A 561 -14.22 -18.92 -3.65
C ARG A 561 -14.99 -18.97 -2.33
N HIS A 562 -14.43 -18.41 -1.24
CA HIS A 562 -15.11 -18.37 0.07
C HIS A 562 -15.90 -17.07 0.29
N GLY A 563 -15.94 -16.19 -0.71
CA GLY A 563 -16.64 -14.91 -0.64
C GLY A 563 -17.53 -14.70 -1.85
N ILE A 564 -17.33 -13.61 -2.59
CA ILE A 564 -18.24 -13.17 -3.65
C ILE A 564 -18.46 -14.26 -4.71
N ALA A 565 -17.41 -14.92 -5.20
CA ALA A 565 -17.54 -15.92 -6.26
C ALA A 565 -18.27 -17.20 -5.83
N GLY A 566 -18.10 -17.63 -4.57
CA GLY A 566 -18.78 -18.81 -4.03
C GLY A 566 -20.18 -18.56 -3.48
N THR A 567 -20.57 -17.29 -3.33
CA THR A 567 -21.89 -16.87 -2.82
C THR A 567 -22.79 -16.27 -3.90
N LYS A 568 -22.42 -16.48 -5.17
CA LYS A 568 -23.29 -16.20 -6.33
C LYS A 568 -24.52 -17.10 -6.27
N ASP A 569 -25.66 -16.58 -6.69
CA ASP A 569 -26.90 -17.34 -6.67
C ASP A 569 -26.95 -18.42 -7.77
N SER A 570 -26.30 -18.20 -8.92
CA SER A 570 -26.19 -19.17 -10.01
C SER A 570 -25.26 -20.33 -9.65
N VAL A 571 -25.77 -21.56 -9.76
CA VAL A 571 -25.02 -22.79 -9.50
C VAL A 571 -23.92 -22.97 -10.54
N LEU A 572 -24.24 -22.69 -11.81
CA LEU A 572 -23.27 -22.83 -12.90
C LEU A 572 -22.15 -21.79 -12.77
N ALA A 573 -22.47 -20.56 -12.36
CA ALA A 573 -21.47 -19.53 -12.12
C ALA A 573 -20.56 -19.88 -10.93
N ARG A 574 -21.10 -20.46 -9.85
CA ARG A 574 -20.28 -20.97 -8.73
C ARG A 574 -19.38 -22.13 -9.17
N ALA A 575 -19.94 -23.08 -9.93
CA ALA A 575 -19.21 -24.28 -10.37
C ALA A 575 -18.11 -23.97 -11.39
N ALA A 576 -18.23 -22.88 -12.17
CA ALA A 576 -17.20 -22.41 -13.09
C ALA A 576 -15.93 -21.90 -12.38
N PHE A 577 -16.00 -21.63 -11.08
CA PHE A 577 -14.90 -21.03 -10.31
C PHE A 577 -14.38 -21.95 -9.19
N GLU A 578 -13.19 -22.55 -9.42
CA GLU A 578 -12.38 -23.35 -8.47
C GLU A 578 -12.97 -24.67 -7.94
N ILE A 579 -14.28 -24.75 -7.70
CA ILE A 579 -14.93 -25.91 -7.08
C ILE A 579 -16.15 -26.32 -7.92
N THR A 580 -15.93 -27.20 -8.90
CA THR A 580 -17.00 -27.62 -9.83
C THR A 580 -17.84 -28.77 -9.27
N VAL A 581 -17.23 -29.93 -9.03
CA VAL A 581 -17.93 -31.17 -8.68
C VAL A 581 -18.71 -31.06 -7.35
N PRO A 582 -18.10 -30.60 -6.24
CA PRO A 582 -18.84 -30.48 -4.97
C PRO A 582 -20.02 -29.51 -5.04
N THR A 583 -19.87 -28.40 -5.79
CA THR A 583 -20.93 -27.38 -5.94
C THR A 583 -22.14 -27.96 -6.66
N ILE A 584 -21.92 -28.66 -7.78
CA ILE A 584 -23.01 -29.29 -8.54
C ILE A 584 -23.67 -30.40 -7.72
N ALA A 585 -22.88 -31.23 -7.03
CA ALA A 585 -23.42 -32.30 -6.18
C ALA A 585 -24.29 -31.75 -5.04
N HIS A 586 -23.85 -30.66 -4.39
CA HIS A 586 -24.61 -30.03 -3.32
C HIS A 586 -25.90 -29.38 -3.83
N ALA A 587 -25.82 -28.66 -4.95
CA ALA A 587 -26.99 -28.06 -5.59
C ALA A 587 -28.02 -29.12 -6.03
N ALA A 588 -27.55 -30.26 -6.54
CA ALA A 588 -28.42 -31.39 -6.89
C ALA A 588 -29.10 -32.02 -5.66
N LEU A 589 -28.39 -32.11 -4.53
CA LEU A 589 -28.95 -32.58 -3.26
C LEU A 589 -30.02 -31.62 -2.71
N GLN A 590 -29.84 -30.32 -2.89
CA GLN A 590 -30.77 -29.29 -2.41
C GLN A 590 -31.92 -29.01 -3.39
N GLY A 591 -31.82 -29.45 -4.64
CA GLY A 591 -32.79 -29.15 -5.69
C GLY A 591 -32.76 -27.68 -6.12
N GLU A 592 -31.59 -27.05 -6.13
CA GLU A 592 -31.44 -25.67 -6.59
C GLU A 592 -31.83 -25.53 -8.08
N VAL A 593 -32.53 -24.44 -8.41
CA VAL A 593 -33.00 -24.15 -9.77
C VAL A 593 -32.17 -23.02 -10.38
N GLU A 594 -31.55 -23.29 -11.52
CA GLU A 594 -30.78 -22.31 -12.28
C GLU A 594 -31.71 -21.42 -13.12
N GLN A 595 -31.56 -20.10 -12.98
CA GLN A 595 -32.42 -19.10 -13.64
C GLN A 595 -31.79 -18.50 -14.91
N LEU A 596 -30.51 -18.79 -15.18
CA LEU A 596 -29.78 -18.32 -16.35
C LEU A 596 -29.80 -16.78 -16.53
N ARG A 597 -29.59 -16.02 -15.45
CA ARG A 597 -29.67 -14.54 -15.48
C ARG A 597 -28.32 -13.85 -15.66
N GLY A 598 -27.25 -14.50 -15.23
CA GLY A 598 -25.87 -14.05 -15.29
C GLY A 598 -25.19 -14.35 -16.63
N ILE A 599 -23.91 -14.02 -16.72
CA ILE A 599 -23.14 -14.14 -17.97
C ILE A 599 -22.67 -15.58 -18.17
N THR A 600 -22.01 -16.13 -17.15
CA THR A 600 -21.26 -17.39 -17.21
C THR A 600 -22.15 -18.58 -17.53
N GLU A 601 -23.29 -18.69 -16.87
CA GLU A 601 -24.34 -19.66 -17.22
C GLU A 601 -24.83 -19.56 -18.67
N ASN A 602 -25.12 -18.36 -19.19
CA ASN A 602 -25.60 -18.18 -20.56
C ASN A 602 -24.50 -18.52 -21.59
N VAL A 603 -23.23 -18.25 -21.26
CA VAL A 603 -22.08 -18.69 -22.06
C VAL A 603 -21.97 -20.21 -22.09
N ILE A 604 -22.17 -20.89 -20.95
CA ILE A 604 -22.10 -22.36 -20.86
C ILE A 604 -23.21 -23.02 -21.68
N VAL A 605 -24.43 -22.48 -21.63
CA VAL A 605 -25.61 -23.03 -22.33
C VAL A 605 -25.67 -22.62 -23.80
N GLY A 606 -24.92 -21.58 -24.21
CA GLY A 606 -24.92 -21.06 -25.57
C GLY A 606 -26.13 -20.17 -25.89
N SER A 607 -26.73 -19.54 -24.87
CA SER A 607 -27.84 -18.60 -24.99
C SER A 607 -27.36 -17.15 -25.14
N ASN A 608 -28.29 -16.24 -25.41
CA ASN A 608 -27.97 -14.81 -25.50
C ASN A 608 -27.44 -14.29 -24.15
N ILE A 609 -26.34 -13.56 -24.18
CA ILE A 609 -25.71 -13.03 -22.96
C ILE A 609 -26.42 -11.74 -22.58
N PRO A 610 -26.97 -11.62 -21.36
CA PRO A 610 -27.73 -10.43 -20.96
C PRO A 610 -26.76 -9.30 -20.54
N ILE A 611 -25.94 -8.80 -21.46
CA ILE A 611 -25.05 -7.65 -21.22
C ILE A 611 -24.83 -6.88 -22.52
N GLY A 612 -24.61 -5.56 -22.43
CA GLY A 612 -24.45 -4.70 -23.60
C GLY A 612 -25.62 -4.83 -24.56
N SER A 613 -25.33 -5.17 -25.81
CA SER A 613 -26.33 -5.37 -26.86
C SER A 613 -27.35 -6.48 -26.57
N GLY A 614 -27.03 -7.45 -25.70
CA GLY A 614 -27.94 -8.53 -25.34
C GLY A 614 -28.97 -8.15 -24.27
N THR A 615 -28.98 -6.90 -23.79
CA THR A 615 -29.98 -6.38 -22.85
C THR A 615 -31.25 -5.85 -23.51
N VAL A 616 -31.24 -5.68 -24.83
CA VAL A 616 -32.36 -5.11 -25.59
C VAL A 616 -32.99 -6.13 -26.52
N ASP A 617 -34.32 -6.14 -26.54
CA ASP A 617 -35.11 -6.84 -27.53
C ASP A 617 -35.56 -5.87 -28.63
N LEU A 618 -35.40 -6.28 -29.89
CA LEU A 618 -35.83 -5.49 -31.04
C LEU A 618 -37.17 -6.00 -31.55
N TYR A 619 -38.18 -5.13 -31.47
CA TYR A 619 -39.52 -5.41 -32.01
C TYR A 619 -39.73 -4.64 -33.31
N MET A 620 -40.12 -5.34 -34.37
CA MET A 620 -40.48 -4.70 -35.63
C MET A 620 -41.92 -4.19 -35.55
N GLN A 621 -42.11 -2.86 -35.60
CA GLN A 621 -43.44 -2.26 -35.66
C GLN A 621 -43.99 -2.35 -37.08
N VAL A 622 -44.88 -3.32 -37.32
CA VAL A 622 -45.60 -3.42 -38.60
C VAL A 622 -46.55 -2.23 -38.69
N SER A 623 -46.40 -1.38 -39.71
CA SER A 623 -47.28 -0.23 -39.88
C SER A 623 -48.73 -0.72 -39.99
N LYS A 624 -49.64 -0.15 -39.20
CA LYS A 624 -51.07 -0.37 -39.41
C LYS A 624 -51.38 0.18 -40.81
N LYS A 625 -51.82 -0.68 -41.73
CA LYS A 625 -52.38 -0.25 -43.03
C LYS A 625 -53.43 0.83 -42.74
N LYS A 626 -53.18 2.03 -43.25
CA LYS A 626 -54.08 3.18 -43.15
C LYS A 626 -55.39 2.92 -43.89
#